data_AF-A0A0T2KUE9-F1
#
_entry.id   AF-A0A0T2KUE9-F1
#
_cell.length_a   1.000
_cell.length_b   1.000
_cell.length_c   1.000
_cell.angle_alpha   90.00
_cell.angle_beta   90.00
_cell.angle_gamma   90.00
#
_symmetry.space_group_name_H-M   'P 1'
#
loop_
_entity.id
_entity.type
_entity.pdbx_description
1 polymer ?
#
loop_
_entity_poly.entity_id
_entity_poly.type
_entity_poly.pdbx_seq_one_letter_code
_entity_poly.pdbx_strand_id
1 'polypeptide(L)'
;MTSLGNIVFYADNPRALSHFWSDVFGYPHMDWEGPLKQQLLDSGLTEDDLATRGLAEDPEGKGPRLFFHHADGPKAGRNRLHLDVSVSPGAGAAGTSAEVLDAEKDRLVALGAEVVRLVEQTWGPWSERYWQMRDPEGNEFCLQ
;
A
#
# COMPACT_ATOMS: atom_id res chain seq x y z
N MET A 1 16.48 18.84 9.44
CA MET A 1 16.62 17.70 8.50
C MET A 1 15.26 17.42 7.89
N THR A 2 15.20 17.10 6.61
CA THR A 2 13.94 16.81 5.90
C THR A 2 13.70 15.30 5.92
N SER A 3 12.45 14.87 6.11
CA SER A 3 12.01 13.47 6.01
C SER A 3 10.84 13.34 5.02
N LEU A 4 10.63 12.14 4.48
CA LEU A 4 9.46 11.85 3.66
C LEU A 4 8.27 11.55 4.58
N GLY A 5 7.18 12.29 4.43
CA GLY A 5 6.00 12.16 5.30
C GLY A 5 4.99 11.13 4.80
N ASN A 6 4.31 11.44 3.69
CA ASN A 6 3.26 10.59 3.13
C ASN A 6 3.56 10.26 1.66
N ILE A 7 3.16 9.05 1.25
CA ILE A 7 2.84 8.72 -0.14
C ILE A 7 1.31 8.69 -0.20
N VAL A 8 0.73 9.48 -1.10
CA VAL A 8 -0.73 9.69 -1.15
C VAL A 8 -1.32 9.02 -2.39
N PHE A 9 -2.34 8.21 -2.18
CA PHE A 9 -3.19 7.62 -3.22
C PHE A 9 -4.55 8.30 -3.24
N TYR A 10 -5.08 8.48 -4.44
CA TYR A 10 -6.51 8.75 -4.61
C TYR A 10 -7.25 7.41 -4.67
N ALA A 11 -8.39 7.35 -4.00
CA ALA A 11 -9.16 6.12 -3.83
C ALA A 11 -10.67 6.39 -3.86
N ASP A 12 -11.44 5.49 -4.47
CA ASP A 12 -12.91 5.50 -4.41
C ASP A 12 -13.40 5.06 -3.02
N ASN A 13 -12.68 4.13 -2.36
CA ASN A 13 -12.94 3.72 -0.98
C ASN A 13 -11.65 3.79 -0.13
N PRO A 14 -11.30 4.99 0.39
CA PRO A 14 -10.07 5.21 1.15
C PRO A 14 -9.88 4.27 2.34
N ARG A 15 -10.96 3.93 3.05
CA ARG A 15 -10.91 3.01 4.20
C ARG A 15 -10.55 1.60 3.74
N ALA A 16 -11.28 1.04 2.79
CA ALA A 16 -11.01 -0.31 2.31
C ALA A 16 -9.61 -0.44 1.72
N LEU A 17 -9.16 0.57 0.96
CA LEU A 17 -7.83 0.55 0.37
C LEU A 17 -6.74 0.67 1.44
N SER A 18 -6.94 1.50 2.46
CA SER A 18 -6.01 1.58 3.59
C SER A 18 -5.92 0.26 4.37
N HIS A 19 -7.02 -0.47 4.54
CA HIS A 19 -7.02 -1.77 5.23
C HIS A 19 -6.27 -2.83 4.41
N PHE A 20 -6.48 -2.85 3.09
CA PHE A 20 -5.69 -3.70 2.19
C PHE A 20 -4.18 -3.44 2.37
N TRP A 21 -3.76 -2.17 2.33
CA TRP A 21 -2.35 -1.82 2.48
C TRP A 21 -1.82 -2.08 3.90
N SER A 22 -2.64 -1.93 4.94
CA SER A 22 -2.29 -2.38 6.28
C SER A 22 -2.06 -3.89 6.33
N ASP A 23 -2.91 -4.69 5.68
CA ASP A 23 -2.77 -6.15 5.62
C ASP A 23 -1.56 -6.59 4.79
N VAL A 24 -1.17 -5.83 3.76
CA VAL A 24 0.08 -6.03 3.01
C VAL A 24 1.27 -5.97 3.96
N PHE A 25 1.35 -4.95 4.82
CA PHE A 25 2.50 -4.74 5.70
C PHE A 25 2.35 -5.30 7.12
N GLY A 26 1.20 -5.88 7.46
CA GLY A 26 0.88 -6.33 8.82
C GLY A 26 0.69 -5.19 9.82
N TYR A 27 0.33 -4.01 9.34
CA TYR A 27 0.02 -2.85 10.18
C TYR A 27 -1.37 -2.99 10.83
N PRO A 28 -1.62 -2.35 11.98
CA PRO A 28 -2.97 -2.27 12.51
C PRO A 28 -3.88 -1.54 11.51
N HIS A 29 -5.15 -1.93 11.48
CA HIS A 29 -6.18 -1.18 10.76
C HIS A 29 -6.45 0.10 11.51
N MET A 30 -6.23 1.24 10.84
CA MET A 30 -6.52 2.54 11.41
C MET A 30 -7.90 2.99 10.94
N ASP A 31 -8.84 3.00 11.88
CA ASP A 31 -10.12 3.67 11.72
C ASP A 31 -10.14 4.95 12.56
N TRP A 32 -10.89 5.95 12.10
CA TRP A 32 -11.09 7.18 12.86
C TRP A 32 -11.92 6.86 14.10
N GLU A 33 -11.28 6.66 15.24
CA GLU A 33 -11.92 6.29 16.49
C GLU A 33 -11.45 7.14 17.68
N GLY A 34 -12.14 6.98 18.81
CA GLY A 34 -11.73 7.52 20.09
C GLY A 34 -11.69 9.06 20.15
N PRO A 35 -10.81 9.64 20.99
CA PRO A 35 -10.76 11.08 21.20
C PRO A 35 -10.47 11.89 19.93
N LEU A 36 -9.68 11.34 19.00
CA LEU A 36 -9.37 12.00 17.73
C LEU A 36 -10.62 12.13 16.87
N LYS A 37 -11.42 11.06 16.74
CA LYS A 37 -12.70 11.11 16.03
C LYS A 37 -13.61 12.19 16.62
N GLN A 38 -13.75 12.22 17.94
CA GLN A 38 -14.62 13.20 18.61
C GLN A 38 -14.15 14.63 18.34
N GLN A 39 -12.85 14.90 18.43
CA GLN A 39 -12.29 16.23 18.10
C GLN A 39 -12.58 16.66 16.66
N LEU A 40 -12.52 15.72 15.70
CA LEU A 40 -12.83 16.00 14.31
C LEU A 40 -14.32 16.30 14.12
N LEU A 41 -15.21 15.53 14.74
CA LEU A 41 -16.65 15.78 14.69
C LEU A 41 -17.03 17.11 15.35
N ASP A 42 -16.43 17.42 16.50
CA ASP A 42 -16.63 18.69 17.22
C ASP A 42 -16.16 19.90 16.40
N SER A 43 -15.23 19.70 15.46
CA SER A 43 -14.79 20.75 14.53
C SER A 43 -15.77 21.03 13.39
N GLY A 44 -16.86 20.26 13.29
CA GLY A 44 -17.90 20.39 12.27
C GLY A 44 -17.79 19.41 11.10
N LEU A 45 -16.85 18.44 11.15
CA LEU A 45 -16.80 17.35 10.18
C LEU A 45 -17.90 16.33 10.46
N THR A 46 -18.38 15.70 9.39
CA THR A 46 -19.33 14.59 9.43
C THR A 46 -18.64 13.23 9.35
N GLU A 47 -19.36 12.15 9.62
CA GLU A 47 -18.86 10.79 9.39
C GLU A 47 -18.46 10.58 7.91
N ASP A 48 -19.20 11.18 6.98
CA ASP A 48 -18.90 11.11 5.55
C ASP A 48 -17.58 11.82 5.23
N ASP A 49 -17.32 12.98 5.84
CA ASP A 49 -16.04 13.68 5.69
C ASP A 49 -14.87 12.83 6.18
N LEU A 50 -15.04 12.11 7.29
CA LEU A 50 -14.02 11.20 7.82
C LEU A 50 -13.79 10.02 6.88
N ALA A 51 -14.86 9.47 6.29
CA ALA A 51 -14.80 8.36 5.35
C ALA A 51 -14.05 8.71 4.05
N THR A 52 -13.85 10.01 3.75
CA THR A 52 -13.04 10.44 2.60
C THR A 52 -11.53 10.21 2.77
N ARG A 53 -11.09 9.67 3.91
CA ARG A 53 -9.66 9.49 4.22
C ARG A 53 -9.38 8.12 4.85
N GLY A 54 -8.24 7.57 4.50
CA GLY A 54 -7.69 6.34 5.08
C GLY A 54 -6.18 6.44 5.31
N LEU A 55 -5.64 5.60 6.18
CA LEU A 55 -4.24 5.63 6.58
C LEU A 55 -3.72 4.20 6.83
N ALA A 56 -2.57 3.87 6.24
CA ALA A 56 -1.76 2.73 6.62
C ALA A 56 -0.39 3.25 7.08
N GLU A 57 -0.03 2.93 8.32
CA GLU A 57 1.16 3.44 9.00
C GLU A 57 1.80 2.33 9.83
N ASP A 58 3.12 2.26 9.76
CA ASP A 58 3.91 1.42 10.65
C ASP A 58 3.69 1.89 12.10
N PRO A 59 3.26 1.02 13.04
CA PRO A 59 3.00 1.41 14.42
C PRO A 59 4.23 1.93 15.16
N GLU A 60 5.44 1.65 14.67
CA GLU A 60 6.70 2.16 15.18
C GLU A 60 7.14 3.47 14.50
N GLY A 61 6.33 4.00 13.57
CA GLY A 61 6.58 5.26 12.86
C GLY A 61 7.74 5.18 11.86
N LYS A 62 8.03 3.98 11.34
CA LYS A 62 9.12 3.76 10.38
C LYS A 62 8.66 4.04 8.95
N GLY A 63 9.45 4.84 8.24
CA GLY A 63 9.23 5.13 6.83
C GLY A 63 8.07 6.12 6.59
N PRO A 64 7.72 6.35 5.32
CA PRO A 64 6.57 7.18 4.98
C PRO A 64 5.25 6.44 5.25
N ARG A 65 4.21 7.19 5.55
CA ARG A 65 2.85 6.66 5.67
C ARG A 65 2.19 6.54 4.29
N LEU A 66 1.35 5.53 4.11
CA LEU A 66 0.45 5.47 2.95
C LEU A 66 -0.87 6.13 3.33
N PHE A 67 -1.20 7.22 2.64
CA PHE A 67 -2.41 8.01 2.91
C PHE A 67 -3.37 7.93 1.73
N PHE A 68 -4.65 7.78 2.01
CA PHE A 68 -5.68 7.56 1.00
C PHE A 68 -6.69 8.69 1.07
N HIS A 69 -6.98 9.27 -0.09
CA HIS A 69 -7.87 10.40 -0.25
C HIS A 69 -8.98 10.06 -1.23
N HIS A 70 -10.23 10.40 -0.90
CA HIS A 70 -11.35 10.16 -1.81
C HIS A 70 -11.11 10.80 -3.18
N ALA A 71 -11.36 10.04 -4.24
CA ALA A 71 -11.32 10.49 -5.62
C ALA A 71 -12.73 10.80 -6.13
N ASP A 72 -12.87 11.76 -7.04
CA ASP A 72 -14.17 12.06 -7.67
C ASP A 72 -14.53 11.06 -8.80
N GLY A 73 -13.88 9.90 -8.83
CA GLY A 73 -14.08 8.85 -9.82
C GLY A 73 -12.87 7.91 -9.98
N PRO A 74 -13.05 6.82 -10.76
CA PRO A 74 -12.06 5.76 -10.86
C PRO A 74 -10.76 6.22 -11.51
N LYS A 75 -9.66 5.54 -11.16
CA LYS A 75 -8.32 5.82 -11.70
C LYS A 75 -8.28 5.83 -13.23
N ALA A 76 -7.71 6.90 -13.79
CA ALA A 76 -7.47 7.05 -15.22
C ALA A 76 -5.99 6.88 -15.57
N GLY A 77 -5.67 5.97 -16.49
CA GLY A 77 -4.31 5.76 -16.97
C GLY A 77 -3.40 5.08 -15.93
N ARG A 78 -2.07 5.27 -16.08
CA ARG A 78 -1.05 4.67 -15.22
C ARG A 78 -0.56 5.64 -14.16
N ASN A 79 -0.21 5.12 -12.99
CA ASN A 79 0.56 5.88 -12.02
C ASN A 79 1.91 6.31 -12.65
N ARG A 80 2.24 7.59 -12.46
CA ARG A 80 3.54 8.18 -12.85
C ARG A 80 4.60 8.02 -11.74
N LEU A 81 4.22 7.32 -10.68
CA LEU A 81 5.03 6.91 -9.54
C LEU A 81 5.03 5.38 -9.49
N HIS A 82 6.12 4.81 -9.00
CA HIS A 82 6.27 3.39 -8.76
C HIS A 82 6.41 3.15 -7.27
N LEU A 83 5.67 2.19 -6.73
CA LEU A 83 5.80 1.75 -5.35
C LEU A 83 6.29 0.30 -5.35
N ASP A 84 7.43 0.07 -4.71
CA ASP A 84 8.01 -1.26 -4.53
C ASP A 84 7.73 -1.77 -3.13
N VAL A 85 7.16 -2.97 -3.05
CA VAL A 85 6.96 -3.76 -1.85
C VAL A 85 8.00 -4.87 -1.86
N SER A 86 8.80 -4.95 -0.80
CA SER A 86 9.83 -5.97 -0.68
C SER A 86 9.47 -7.02 0.35
N VAL A 87 9.58 -8.28 -0.04
CA VAL A 87 9.55 -9.40 0.90
C VAL A 87 10.90 -9.45 1.58
N SER A 88 10.92 -9.33 2.91
CA SER A 88 12.17 -9.45 3.64
C SER A 88 12.69 -10.90 3.55
N PRO A 89 13.93 -11.12 3.09
CA PRO A 89 14.44 -12.48 2.86
C PRO A 89 14.77 -13.24 4.16
N GLY A 90 14.42 -12.70 5.33
CA GLY A 90 14.87 -13.19 6.63
C GLY A 90 16.32 -12.83 6.92
N ALA A 91 16.72 -12.94 8.19
CA ALA A 91 18.07 -12.56 8.61
C ALA A 91 19.12 -13.48 7.96
N GLY A 92 20.08 -12.88 7.24
CA GLY A 92 21.25 -13.58 6.68
C GLY A 92 21.07 -14.18 5.28
N ALA A 93 19.90 -14.02 4.64
CA ALA A 93 19.69 -14.44 3.27
C ALA A 93 20.17 -13.38 2.26
N ALA A 94 20.69 -13.83 1.12
CA ALA A 94 21.21 -12.97 0.06
C ALA A 94 20.11 -12.35 -0.83
N GLY A 95 18.84 -12.74 -0.61
CA GLY A 95 17.69 -12.30 -1.39
C GLY A 95 16.48 -13.20 -1.15
N THR A 96 15.32 -12.79 -1.64
CA THR A 96 14.06 -13.54 -1.53
C THR A 96 14.05 -14.65 -2.59
N SER A 97 13.74 -15.89 -2.20
CA SER A 97 13.63 -16.98 -3.18
C SER A 97 12.38 -16.81 -4.04
N ALA A 98 12.38 -17.37 -5.26
CA ALA A 98 11.23 -17.32 -6.15
C ALA A 98 9.97 -17.92 -5.49
N GLU A 99 10.12 -18.99 -4.70
CA GLU A 99 9.03 -19.64 -4.00
C GLU A 99 8.44 -18.76 -2.90
N VAL A 100 9.28 -18.05 -2.14
CA VAL A 100 8.81 -17.11 -1.10
C VAL A 100 8.09 -15.92 -1.76
N LEU A 101 8.63 -15.41 -2.86
CA LEU A 101 8.03 -14.32 -3.62
C LEU A 101 6.67 -14.72 -4.21
N ASP A 102 6.58 -15.92 -4.79
CA ASP A 102 5.35 -16.44 -5.38
C ASP A 102 4.28 -16.72 -4.32
N ALA A 103 4.68 -17.23 -3.14
CA ALA A 103 3.78 -17.43 -2.01
C ALA A 103 3.23 -16.10 -1.47
N GLU A 104 4.08 -15.06 -1.40
CA GLU A 104 3.64 -13.75 -0.96
C GLU A 104 2.71 -13.10 -2.00
N LYS A 105 2.99 -13.26 -3.30
CA LYS A 105 2.06 -12.87 -4.37
C LYS A 105 0.70 -13.55 -4.18
N ASP A 106 0.64 -14.83 -3.81
CA ASP A 106 -0.63 -15.53 -3.60
C ASP A 106 -1.37 -14.99 -2.37
N ARG A 107 -0.64 -14.64 -1.30
CA ARG A 107 -1.21 -13.96 -0.14
C ARG A 107 -1.83 -12.61 -0.51
N LEU A 108 -1.11 -11.78 -1.28
CA LEU A 108 -1.61 -10.47 -1.70
C LEU A 108 -2.82 -10.59 -2.64
N VAL A 109 -2.86 -11.60 -3.51
CA VAL A 109 -4.04 -11.90 -4.33
C VAL A 109 -5.24 -12.27 -3.45
N ALA A 110 -5.03 -13.07 -2.40
CA ALA A 110 -6.10 -13.41 -1.45
C ALA A 110 -6.63 -12.19 -0.67
N LEU A 111 -5.82 -11.13 -0.52
CA LEU A 111 -6.25 -9.84 0.05
C LEU A 111 -6.99 -8.94 -0.95
N GLY A 112 -7.00 -9.28 -2.25
CA GLY A 112 -7.70 -8.53 -3.29
C GLY A 112 -6.79 -7.86 -4.32
N ALA A 113 -5.48 -8.13 -4.31
CA ALA A 113 -4.59 -7.64 -5.37
C ALA A 113 -4.79 -8.41 -6.69
N GLU A 114 -4.55 -7.73 -7.82
CA GLU A 114 -4.53 -8.34 -9.16
C GLU A 114 -3.08 -8.54 -9.61
N VAL A 115 -2.75 -9.71 -10.17
CA VAL A 115 -1.47 -9.95 -10.84
C VAL A 115 -1.53 -9.40 -12.26
N VAL A 116 -0.62 -8.48 -12.60
CA VAL A 116 -0.46 -7.98 -13.98
C VAL A 116 0.46 -8.90 -14.77
N ARG A 117 1.69 -9.12 -14.28
CA ARG A 117 2.64 -10.07 -14.88
C ARG A 117 3.86 -10.28 -13.97
N LEU A 118 4.54 -11.41 -14.15
CA LEU A 118 5.91 -11.58 -13.70
C LEU A 118 6.85 -10.80 -14.62
N VAL A 119 7.85 -10.14 -14.05
CA VAL A 119 8.99 -9.59 -14.79
C VAL A 119 10.23 -10.36 -14.38
N GLU A 120 10.94 -10.88 -15.37
CA GLU A 120 12.28 -11.43 -15.24
C GLU A 120 13.15 -10.80 -16.31
N GLN A 121 14.09 -9.96 -15.89
CA GLN A 121 14.97 -9.26 -16.81
C GLN A 121 16.33 -8.99 -16.18
N THR A 122 17.25 -8.49 -16.98
CA THR A 122 18.55 -8.03 -16.51
C THR A 122 18.80 -6.60 -16.93
N TRP A 123 19.34 -5.82 -16.01
CA TRP A 123 19.91 -4.52 -16.29
C TRP A 123 21.43 -4.60 -16.13
N GLY A 124 22.10 -5.05 -17.20
CA GLY A 124 23.53 -5.36 -17.16
C GLY A 124 23.81 -6.52 -16.19
N PRO A 125 24.63 -6.34 -15.14
CA PRO A 125 24.94 -7.39 -14.18
C PRO A 125 23.82 -7.64 -13.14
N TRP A 126 22.80 -6.78 -13.10
CA TRP A 126 21.72 -6.86 -12.12
C TRP A 126 20.56 -7.69 -12.67
N SER A 127 20.17 -8.74 -11.96
CA SER A 127 18.95 -9.49 -12.23
C SER A 127 17.77 -8.88 -11.49
N GLU A 128 16.66 -8.71 -12.19
CA GLU A 128 15.39 -8.25 -11.64
C GLU A 128 14.35 -9.36 -11.78
N ARG A 129 13.73 -9.72 -10.66
CA ARG A 129 12.56 -10.59 -10.62
C ARG A 129 11.54 -9.97 -9.67
N TYR A 130 10.37 -9.63 -10.20
CA TYR A 130 9.28 -9.06 -9.40
C TYR A 130 7.92 -9.30 -10.07
N TRP A 131 6.87 -9.36 -9.26
CA TRP A 131 5.50 -9.34 -9.74
C TRP A 131 5.03 -7.90 -9.88
N GLN A 132 4.60 -7.50 -11.08
CA GLN A 132 3.78 -6.31 -11.22
C GLN A 132 2.36 -6.65 -10.81
N MET A 133 1.82 -5.86 -9.89
CA MET A 133 0.52 -6.07 -9.29
C MET A 133 -0.28 -4.77 -9.27
N ARG A 134 -1.58 -4.91 -9.03
CA ARG A 134 -2.48 -3.79 -8.74
C ARG A 134 -3.18 -4.04 -7.42
N ASP A 135 -3.38 -2.98 -6.66
CA ASP A 135 -4.25 -3.01 -5.50
C ASP A 135 -5.74 -3.11 -5.92
N PRO A 136 -6.69 -3.28 -4.98
CA PRO A 136 -8.12 -3.42 -5.30
C PRO A 136 -8.72 -2.29 -6.15
N GLU A 137 -8.08 -1.13 -6.22
CA GLU A 137 -8.55 0.03 -6.99
C GLU A 137 -7.69 0.30 -8.25
N GLY A 138 -6.75 -0.59 -8.57
CA GLY A 138 -5.98 -0.53 -9.81
C GLY A 138 -4.71 0.31 -9.75
N ASN A 139 -4.26 0.73 -8.56
CA ASN A 139 -2.95 1.38 -8.41
C ASN A 139 -1.83 0.35 -8.57
N GLU A 140 -0.86 0.67 -9.43
CA GLU A 140 0.23 -0.24 -9.72
C GLU A 140 1.32 -0.22 -8.63
N PHE A 141 1.76 -1.42 -8.24
CA PHE A 141 2.93 -1.63 -7.38
C PHE A 141 3.71 -2.88 -7.83
N CYS A 142 4.94 -3.02 -7.36
CA CYS A 142 5.75 -4.22 -7.58
C CYS A 142 5.96 -4.96 -6.27
N LEU A 143 5.99 -6.28 -6.34
CA LEU A 143 6.39 -7.17 -5.25
C LEU A 143 7.71 -7.86 -5.63
N GLN A 144 8.75 -7.66 -4.82
CA GLN A 144 10.12 -8.15 -5.06
C GLN A 144 10.76 -8.83 -3.84
#